data_AF-R7VHP3-F1
#
_entry.id   AF-R7VHP3-F1
#
_cell.length_a   1.000
_cell.length_b   1.000
_cell.length_c   1.000
_cell.angle_alpha   90.00
_cell.angle_beta   90.00
_cell.angle_gamma   90.00
#
_symmetry.space_group_name_H-M   'P 1'
#
loop_
_entity.id
_entity.type
_entity.pdbx_description
1 polymer ?
#
loop_
_entity_poly.entity_id
_entity_poly.type
_entity_poly.pdbx_seq_one_letter_code
_entity_poly.pdbx_strand_id
1 'polypeptide(L)'
;MESSSWSNMLDWTYTGVDHSLPGNGGIECISFIPSKQKIIETAVFLALGFCEILIGLKFVSLSDIKTWKSKNSDPLGKRIFLLAHTLIFGIELGFKFSTRQMIWILNPCHVVTIIQIFLLAAPPSKLSAVVFRLHVHGLSGAIIAMLFPVVNTRLLPFETEVYYIQHLLIIIIPYYLMRQGGAYTTEPVMDYSWCLLMMGMLFVYHWALLQGLAILSLVNLNNMVCPAVSDPFHGRWYRVCAVVHQTATVLIVGKLYSWICRLFVPKHRLEFAEEDDEIPNGHCKSR
;
A
#
# COMPACT_ATOMS: atom_id res chain seq x y z
N MET A 1 -12.03 30.20 -23.07
CA MET A 1 -12.77 30.44 -21.81
C MET A 1 -13.02 29.16 -20.99
N GLU A 2 -12.78 27.95 -21.51
CA GLU A 2 -12.92 26.71 -20.71
C GLU A 2 -11.70 26.34 -19.84
N SER A 3 -10.49 26.81 -20.18
CA SER A 3 -9.27 26.49 -19.42
C SER A 3 -9.27 27.07 -17.99
N SER A 4 -9.98 28.17 -17.74
CA SER A 4 -10.04 28.80 -16.41
C SER A 4 -11.01 28.11 -15.45
N SER A 5 -11.97 27.31 -15.94
CA SER A 5 -12.93 26.60 -15.10
C SER A 5 -12.32 25.34 -14.48
N TRP A 6 -11.58 24.57 -15.29
CA TRP A 6 -10.87 23.37 -14.82
C TRP A 6 -9.69 23.68 -13.89
N SER A 7 -8.94 24.75 -14.16
CA SER A 7 -7.86 25.19 -13.26
C SER A 7 -8.40 25.58 -11.89
N ASN A 8 -9.57 26.23 -11.83
CA ASN A 8 -10.22 26.59 -10.57
C ASN A 8 -10.80 25.37 -9.83
N MET A 9 -11.23 24.33 -10.56
CA MET A 9 -11.76 23.09 -9.96
C MET A 9 -10.67 22.18 -9.38
N LEU A 10 -9.47 22.20 -9.96
CA LEU A 10 -8.32 21.39 -9.53
C LEU A 10 -7.35 22.14 -8.60
N ASP A 11 -7.67 23.38 -8.21
CA ASP A 11 -6.77 24.20 -7.40
C ASP A 11 -6.38 23.51 -6.07
N TRP A 12 -7.28 22.78 -5.43
CA TRP A 12 -6.99 22.05 -4.20
C TRP A 12 -6.08 20.81 -4.38
N THR A 13 -5.84 20.38 -5.63
CA THR A 13 -5.16 19.10 -5.91
C THR A 13 -3.64 19.20 -5.90
N TYR A 14 -3.04 20.17 -6.58
CA TYR A 14 -1.58 20.25 -6.69
C TYR A 14 -1.00 21.67 -6.82
N THR A 15 -1.82 22.73 -6.80
CA THR A 15 -1.31 24.10 -7.03
C THR A 15 -0.51 24.65 -5.85
N GLY A 16 -0.70 24.09 -4.65
CA GLY A 16 0.07 24.47 -3.47
C GLY A 16 1.38 23.72 -3.31
N VAL A 17 1.81 22.92 -4.29
CA VAL A 17 3.11 22.23 -4.24
C VAL A 17 4.24 23.24 -4.47
N ASP A 18 5.11 23.38 -3.47
CA ASP A 18 6.26 24.28 -3.53
C ASP A 18 7.44 23.61 -4.26
N HIS A 19 7.70 24.03 -5.49
CA HIS A 19 8.80 23.51 -6.31
C HIS A 19 10.19 24.00 -5.88
N SER A 20 10.28 24.96 -4.95
CA SER A 20 11.57 25.38 -4.39
C SER A 20 12.13 24.35 -3.39
N LEU A 21 11.27 23.49 -2.84
CA LEU A 21 11.68 22.43 -1.93
C LEU A 21 12.36 21.29 -2.72
N PRO A 22 13.57 20.87 -2.31
CA PRO A 22 14.30 19.81 -3.00
C PRO A 22 13.49 18.49 -3.06
N GLY A 23 13.46 17.90 -4.25
CA GLY A 23 12.75 16.64 -4.52
C GLY A 23 11.23 16.75 -4.58
N ASN A 24 10.64 17.94 -4.46
CA ASN A 24 9.18 18.11 -4.40
C ASN A 24 8.52 18.18 -5.80
N GLY A 25 9.25 18.64 -6.82
CA GLY A 25 8.74 18.77 -8.18
C GLY A 25 9.49 19.80 -9.02
N GLY A 26 8.82 20.33 -10.05
CA GLY A 26 9.34 21.38 -10.93
C GLY A 26 10.03 20.87 -12.20
N ILE A 27 10.35 21.80 -13.10
CA ILE A 27 10.94 21.50 -14.42
C ILE A 27 12.33 20.85 -14.27
N GLU A 28 13.11 21.25 -13.28
CA GLU A 28 14.41 20.64 -12.99
C GLU A 28 14.25 19.16 -12.59
N CYS A 29 13.25 18.86 -11.75
CA CYS A 29 12.94 17.49 -11.37
C CYS A 29 12.48 16.65 -12.57
N ILE A 30 11.61 17.18 -13.43
CA ILE A 30 11.18 16.47 -14.65
C ILE A 30 12.35 16.23 -15.63
N SER A 31 13.25 17.20 -15.74
CA SER A 31 14.40 17.14 -16.65
C SER A 31 15.63 16.42 -16.06
N PHE A 32 15.56 15.94 -14.81
CA PHE A 32 16.65 15.23 -14.12
C PHE A 32 17.15 14.01 -14.91
N ILE A 33 16.24 13.25 -15.52
CA ILE A 33 16.57 12.12 -16.42
C ILE A 33 16.21 12.49 -17.87
N PRO A 34 17.08 12.20 -18.86
CA PRO A 34 16.76 12.38 -20.27
C PRO A 34 15.46 11.69 -20.69
N SER A 35 14.62 12.37 -21.47
CA SER A 35 13.31 11.86 -21.90
C SER A 35 13.40 10.50 -22.60
N LYS A 36 14.45 10.27 -23.41
CA LYS A 36 14.69 8.99 -24.06
C LYS A 36 14.87 7.85 -23.05
N GLN A 37 15.69 8.06 -22.00
CA GLN A 37 15.88 7.08 -20.94
C GLN A 37 14.57 6.85 -20.19
N LYS A 38 13.81 7.91 -19.91
CA LYS A 38 12.51 7.81 -19.24
C LYS A 38 11.50 6.96 -20.00
N ILE A 39 11.35 7.18 -21.30
CA ILE A 39 10.45 6.40 -22.16
C ILE A 39 10.88 4.93 -22.18
N ILE A 40 12.17 4.65 -22.35
CA ILE A 40 12.70 3.27 -22.38
C ILE A 40 12.46 2.56 -21.05
N GLU A 41 12.85 3.17 -19.93
CA GLU A 41 12.62 2.59 -18.60
C GLU A 41 11.13 2.32 -18.35
N THR A 42 10.27 3.29 -18.67
CA THR A 42 8.81 3.10 -18.52
C THR A 42 8.28 1.96 -19.36
N ALA A 43 8.67 1.85 -20.63
CA ALA A 43 8.22 0.77 -21.50
C ALA A 43 8.68 -0.60 -20.97
N VAL A 44 9.95 -0.71 -20.55
CA VAL A 44 10.53 -1.95 -20.02
C VAL A 44 9.85 -2.37 -18.71
N PHE A 45 9.74 -1.46 -17.74
CA PHE A 45 9.21 -1.81 -16.42
C PHE A 45 7.69 -1.97 -16.40
N LEU A 46 6.96 -1.30 -17.30
CA LEU A 46 5.54 -1.61 -17.51
C LEU A 46 5.35 -3.00 -18.13
N ALA A 47 6.13 -3.34 -19.17
CA ALA A 47 6.06 -4.68 -19.76
C ALA A 47 6.36 -5.76 -18.72
N LEU A 48 7.41 -5.55 -17.91
CA LEU A 48 7.73 -6.43 -16.79
C LEU A 48 6.57 -6.54 -15.80
N GLY A 49 6.00 -5.41 -15.35
CA GLY A 49 4.89 -5.40 -14.40
C GLY A 49 3.64 -6.12 -14.93
N PHE A 50 3.30 -5.95 -16.21
CA PHE A 50 2.21 -6.72 -16.83
C PHE A 50 2.52 -8.21 -16.89
N CYS A 51 3.75 -8.61 -17.26
CA CYS A 51 4.16 -10.02 -17.24
C CYS A 51 4.04 -10.61 -15.83
N GLU A 52 4.52 -9.91 -14.81
CA GLU A 52 4.43 -10.33 -13.40
C GLU A 52 2.97 -10.48 -12.93
N ILE A 53 2.08 -9.55 -13.31
CA ILE A 53 0.64 -9.68 -13.03
C ILE A 53 0.06 -10.93 -13.69
N LEU A 54 0.33 -11.15 -14.99
CA LEU A 54 -0.22 -12.30 -15.72
C LEU A 54 0.28 -13.63 -15.14
N ILE A 55 1.56 -13.71 -14.78
CA ILE A 55 2.14 -14.89 -14.13
C ILE A 55 1.55 -15.05 -12.72
N GLY A 56 1.50 -13.97 -11.94
CA GLY A 56 0.94 -13.96 -10.58
C GLY A 56 -0.51 -14.46 -10.57
N LEU A 57 -1.36 -13.93 -11.46
CA LEU A 57 -2.76 -14.35 -11.60
C LEU A 57 -2.91 -15.82 -11.98
N LYS A 58 -1.97 -16.39 -12.74
CA LYS A 58 -1.97 -17.81 -13.11
C LYS A 58 -1.65 -18.73 -11.93
N PHE A 59 -0.77 -18.30 -11.03
CA PHE A 59 -0.26 -19.13 -9.92
C PHE A 59 -0.93 -18.85 -8.58
N VAL A 60 -1.62 -17.73 -8.43
CA VAL A 60 -2.36 -17.42 -7.21
C VAL A 60 -3.48 -18.44 -6.99
N SER A 61 -3.35 -19.20 -5.91
CA SER A 61 -4.35 -20.14 -5.43
C SER A 61 -5.38 -19.44 -4.55
N LEU A 62 -6.62 -19.32 -5.06
CA LEU A 62 -7.76 -18.83 -4.28
C LEU A 62 -8.39 -19.92 -3.40
N SER A 63 -8.12 -21.20 -3.68
CA SER A 63 -8.62 -22.32 -2.85
C SER A 63 -8.05 -22.30 -1.45
N ASP A 64 -6.87 -21.72 -1.26
CA ASP A 64 -6.23 -21.59 0.05
C ASP A 64 -6.79 -20.44 0.88
N ILE A 65 -7.75 -19.67 0.35
CA ILE A 65 -8.39 -18.56 1.04
C ILE A 65 -9.54 -19.08 1.90
N LYS A 66 -9.38 -18.87 3.20
CA LYS A 66 -10.37 -19.20 4.23
C LYS A 66 -11.16 -17.95 4.57
N THR A 67 -12.49 -18.01 4.51
CA THR A 67 -13.35 -16.82 4.68
C THR A 67 -14.20 -16.81 5.93
N TRP A 68 -14.11 -17.85 6.76
CA TRP A 68 -14.90 -17.94 7.98
C TRP A 68 -14.50 -16.88 9.01
N LYS A 69 -15.47 -16.51 9.84
CA LYS A 69 -15.24 -15.67 11.02
C LYS A 69 -14.43 -16.45 12.05
N SER A 70 -13.44 -15.81 12.62
CA SER A 70 -12.72 -16.36 13.77
C SER A 70 -13.62 -16.39 15.00
N LYS A 71 -13.70 -17.54 15.66
CA LYS A 71 -14.43 -17.74 16.93
C LYS A 71 -13.93 -16.80 18.05
N ASN A 72 -12.67 -16.36 17.95
CA ASN A 72 -11.98 -15.52 18.92
C ASN A 72 -11.68 -14.11 18.38
N SER A 73 -12.53 -13.59 17.48
CA SER A 73 -12.38 -12.22 16.99
C SER A 73 -12.48 -11.23 18.15
N ASP A 74 -11.52 -10.31 18.25
CA ASP A 74 -11.50 -9.21 19.21
C ASP A 74 -12.13 -7.96 18.55
N PRO A 75 -13.43 -7.70 18.73
CA PRO A 75 -14.07 -6.56 18.08
C PRO A 75 -13.59 -5.22 18.66
N LEU A 76 -13.11 -5.18 19.91
CA LEU A 76 -12.69 -3.95 20.55
C LEU A 76 -11.38 -3.45 19.96
N GLY A 77 -10.36 -4.31 19.86
CA GLY A 77 -9.09 -3.96 19.22
C GLY A 77 -9.29 -3.49 17.78
N LYS A 78 -10.17 -4.14 17.02
CA LYS A 78 -10.45 -3.82 15.61
C LYS A 78 -11.07 -2.44 15.50
N ARG A 79 -12.00 -2.09 16.40
CA ARG A 79 -12.60 -0.75 16.49
C ARG A 79 -11.58 0.31 16.90
N ILE A 80 -10.72 0.04 17.88
CA ILE A 80 -9.67 0.97 18.31
C ILE A 80 -8.72 1.28 17.15
N PHE A 81 -8.21 0.24 16.48
CA PHE A 81 -7.33 0.43 15.32
C PHE A 81 -8.04 1.15 14.17
N LEU A 82 -9.31 0.83 13.90
CA LEU A 82 -10.10 1.52 12.88
C LEU A 82 -10.23 3.02 13.18
N LEU A 83 -10.62 3.37 14.41
CA LEU A 83 -10.77 4.77 14.84
C LEU A 83 -9.43 5.50 14.78
N ALA A 84 -8.36 4.91 15.32
CA ALA A 84 -7.03 5.51 15.31
C ALA A 84 -6.52 5.73 13.88
N HIS A 85 -6.61 4.72 13.01
CA HIS A 85 -6.11 4.82 11.65
C HIS A 85 -6.92 5.79 10.79
N THR A 86 -8.24 5.82 10.97
CA THR A 86 -9.13 6.78 10.30
C THR A 86 -8.88 8.21 10.77
N LEU A 87 -8.66 8.42 12.07
CA LEU A 87 -8.34 9.74 12.61
C LEU A 87 -7.02 10.27 12.05
N ILE A 88 -5.95 9.46 12.11
CA ILE A 88 -4.62 9.83 11.60
C ILE A 88 -4.70 10.14 10.10
N PHE A 89 -5.40 9.31 9.33
CA PHE A 89 -5.60 9.56 7.90
C PHE A 89 -6.45 10.82 7.63
N GLY A 90 -7.48 11.07 8.43
CA GLY A 90 -8.29 12.29 8.34
C GLY A 90 -7.49 13.56 8.62
N ILE A 91 -6.57 13.52 9.59
CA ILE A 91 -5.65 14.63 9.86
C ILE A 91 -4.69 14.84 8.68
N GLU A 92 -4.11 13.77 8.14
CA GLU A 92 -3.24 13.82 6.96
C GLU A 92 -3.97 14.41 5.75
N LEU A 93 -5.21 13.97 5.48
CA LEU A 93 -6.07 14.58 4.46
C LEU A 93 -6.30 16.07 4.73
N GLY A 94 -6.55 16.46 5.99
CA GLY A 94 -6.70 17.85 6.40
C GLY A 94 -5.48 18.71 6.06
N PHE A 95 -4.27 18.22 6.31
CA PHE A 95 -3.04 18.90 5.90
C PHE A 95 -2.93 19.03 4.38
N LYS A 96 -3.24 17.97 3.62
CA LYS A 96 -3.15 18.01 2.15
C LYS A 96 -4.23 18.89 1.52
N PHE A 97 -5.42 18.95 2.10
CA PHE A 97 -6.46 19.89 1.68
C PHE A 97 -6.09 21.34 2.00
N SER A 98 -5.61 21.62 3.22
CA SER A 98 -5.28 22.99 3.64
C SER A 98 -4.10 23.58 2.85
N THR A 99 -3.15 22.73 2.45
CA THR A 99 -1.98 23.11 1.66
C THR A 99 -2.19 23.02 0.15
N ARG A 100 -3.37 22.57 -0.33
CA ARG A 100 -3.66 22.35 -1.76
C ARG A 100 -2.71 21.36 -2.45
N GLN A 101 -2.36 20.29 -1.74
CA GLN A 101 -1.43 19.26 -2.20
C GLN A 101 -2.05 17.85 -2.13
N MET A 102 -3.35 17.73 -2.37
CA MET A 102 -4.08 16.46 -2.32
C MET A 102 -3.57 15.39 -3.28
N ILE A 103 -2.82 15.74 -4.32
CA ILE A 103 -2.18 14.81 -5.24
C ILE A 103 -1.26 13.82 -4.50
N TRP A 104 -0.69 14.21 -3.35
CA TRP A 104 0.16 13.33 -2.55
C TRP A 104 -0.58 12.16 -1.91
N ILE A 105 -1.93 12.16 -1.91
CA ILE A 105 -2.72 11.01 -1.45
C ILE A 105 -2.50 9.75 -2.31
N LEU A 106 -1.90 9.92 -3.49
CA LEU A 106 -1.46 8.85 -4.37
C LEU A 106 -0.09 8.27 -3.96
N ASN A 107 0.61 8.82 -2.97
CA ASN A 107 1.78 8.12 -2.46
C ASN A 107 1.37 6.76 -1.85
N PRO A 108 2.17 5.70 -2.04
CA PRO A 108 1.77 4.34 -1.65
C PRO A 108 1.36 4.18 -0.18
N CYS A 109 1.97 4.93 0.75
CA CYS A 109 1.61 4.86 2.17
C CYS A 109 0.14 5.24 2.43
N HIS A 110 -0.40 6.25 1.73
CA HIS A 110 -1.79 6.66 1.84
C HIS A 110 -2.75 5.63 1.24
N VAL A 111 -2.41 5.05 0.08
CA VAL A 111 -3.18 3.96 -0.52
C VAL A 111 -3.20 2.73 0.39
N VAL A 112 -2.06 2.38 0.98
CA VAL A 112 -1.97 1.30 1.97
C VAL A 112 -2.81 1.61 3.21
N THR A 113 -2.82 2.86 3.68
CA THR A 113 -3.71 3.29 4.78
C THR A 113 -5.19 3.11 4.42
N ILE A 114 -5.62 3.51 3.22
CA ILE A 114 -7.00 3.30 2.74
C ILE A 114 -7.34 1.81 2.73
N ILE A 115 -6.43 0.96 2.21
CA ILE A 115 -6.58 -0.49 2.20
C ILE A 115 -6.73 -1.04 3.63
N GLN A 116 -5.94 -0.57 4.57
CA GLN A 116 -6.02 -1.01 5.97
C GLN A 116 -7.31 -0.54 6.65
N ILE A 117 -7.77 0.68 6.40
CA ILE A 117 -9.10 1.15 6.87
C ILE A 117 -10.19 0.23 6.31
N PHE A 118 -10.14 -0.11 5.02
CA PHE A 118 -11.06 -1.07 4.42
C PHE A 118 -11.03 -2.43 5.13
N LEU A 119 -9.85 -3.01 5.36
CA LEU A 119 -9.70 -4.30 6.05
C LEU A 119 -10.19 -4.25 7.51
N LEU A 120 -10.01 -3.11 8.18
CA LEU A 120 -10.48 -2.86 9.53
C LEU A 120 -12.00 -2.57 9.59
N ALA A 121 -12.63 -2.09 8.53
CA ALA A 121 -14.06 -1.81 8.50
C ALA A 121 -14.88 -2.99 7.93
N ALA A 122 -14.36 -3.65 6.91
CA ALA A 122 -15.08 -4.68 6.17
C ALA A 122 -15.26 -5.96 6.99
N PRO A 123 -16.38 -6.68 6.77
CA PRO A 123 -16.52 -8.04 7.27
C PRO A 123 -15.50 -8.97 6.58
N PRO A 124 -15.11 -10.08 7.24
CA PRO A 124 -14.32 -11.13 6.59
C PRO A 124 -15.03 -11.65 5.33
N SER A 125 -14.31 -11.68 4.21
CA SER A 125 -14.81 -12.12 2.90
C SER A 125 -13.65 -12.60 2.03
N LYS A 126 -13.95 -13.22 0.88
CA LYS A 126 -12.91 -13.57 -0.12
C LYS A 126 -12.13 -12.33 -0.55
N LEU A 127 -12.83 -11.21 -0.78
CA LEU A 127 -12.20 -9.94 -1.14
C LEU A 127 -11.27 -9.43 -0.05
N SER A 128 -11.73 -9.42 1.21
CA SER A 128 -10.91 -9.00 2.35
C SER A 128 -9.63 -9.84 2.47
N ALA A 129 -9.72 -11.14 2.21
CA ALA A 129 -8.55 -12.03 2.24
C ALA A 129 -7.59 -11.81 1.08
N VAL A 130 -8.08 -11.64 -0.16
CA VAL A 130 -7.25 -11.30 -1.32
C VAL A 130 -6.53 -9.97 -1.10
N VAL A 131 -7.27 -8.95 -0.67
CA VAL A 131 -6.74 -7.62 -0.39
C VAL A 131 -5.70 -7.69 0.72
N PHE A 132 -5.98 -8.43 1.80
CA PHE A 132 -5.02 -8.60 2.90
C PHE A 132 -3.72 -9.27 2.46
N ARG A 133 -3.79 -10.37 1.68
CA ARG A 133 -2.58 -11.07 1.20
C ARG A 133 -1.71 -10.19 0.30
N LEU A 134 -2.33 -9.48 -0.65
CA LEU A 134 -1.60 -8.53 -1.50
C LEU A 134 -0.99 -7.39 -0.68
N HIS A 135 -1.78 -6.83 0.24
CA HIS A 135 -1.39 -5.71 1.09
C HIS A 135 -0.14 -6.00 1.94
N VAL A 136 0.01 -7.21 2.48
CA VAL A 136 1.19 -7.59 3.28
C VAL A 136 2.49 -7.46 2.47
N HIS A 137 2.46 -7.76 1.17
CA HIS A 137 3.61 -7.59 0.28
C HIS A 137 3.84 -6.14 -0.15
N GLY A 138 2.85 -5.27 0.04
CA GLY A 138 2.96 -3.82 -0.13
C GLY A 138 3.58 -3.06 1.05
N LEU A 139 3.93 -3.75 2.15
CA LEU A 139 4.46 -3.11 3.36
C LEU A 139 5.90 -2.59 3.24
N SER A 140 6.65 -3.03 2.23
CA SER A 140 8.05 -2.64 2.02
C SER A 140 8.23 -1.12 1.98
N GLY A 141 7.32 -0.41 1.32
CA GLY A 141 7.36 1.05 1.21
C GLY A 141 7.32 1.75 2.57
N ALA A 142 6.48 1.29 3.50
CA ALA A 142 6.36 1.91 4.82
C ALA A 142 7.62 1.73 5.66
N ILE A 143 8.27 0.56 5.57
CA ILE A 143 9.54 0.30 6.27
C ILE A 143 10.66 1.19 5.69
N ILE A 144 10.75 1.29 4.36
CA ILE A 144 11.74 2.15 3.70
C ILE A 144 11.53 3.61 4.10
N ALA A 145 10.28 4.08 4.14
CA ALA A 145 9.98 5.46 4.55
C ALA A 145 10.42 5.75 5.99
N MET A 146 10.31 4.77 6.90
CA MET A 146 10.80 4.91 8.28
C MET A 146 12.34 4.95 8.36
N LEU A 147 13.03 4.23 7.48
CA LEU A 147 14.51 4.19 7.43
C LEU A 147 15.12 5.40 6.72
N PHE A 148 14.46 5.89 5.67
CA PHE A 148 14.90 6.99 4.82
C PHE A 148 13.80 8.05 4.69
N PRO A 149 13.45 8.73 5.80
CA PRO A 149 12.28 9.60 5.84
C PRO A 149 12.43 10.82 4.93
N VAL A 150 11.34 11.15 4.23
CA VAL A 150 11.21 12.36 3.41
C VAL A 150 10.23 13.30 4.13
N VAL A 151 10.76 14.02 5.13
CA VAL A 151 9.98 14.92 5.99
C VAL A 151 10.30 16.41 5.74
N ASN A 152 11.18 16.72 4.79
CA ASN A 152 11.56 18.10 4.44
C ASN A 152 10.42 18.94 3.87
N THR A 153 9.32 18.31 3.45
CA THR A 153 8.11 18.97 2.92
C THR A 153 6.98 19.02 3.95
N ARG A 154 7.21 18.53 5.17
CA ARG A 154 6.23 18.45 6.26
C ARG A 154 6.37 19.68 7.17
N LEU A 155 5.79 20.80 6.74
CA LEU A 155 6.04 22.13 7.32
C LEU A 155 5.03 22.55 8.39
N LEU A 156 3.86 21.91 8.44
CA LEU A 156 2.83 22.26 9.42
C LEU A 156 3.11 21.61 10.78
N PRO A 157 2.68 22.22 11.90
CA PRO A 157 2.79 21.62 13.22
C PRO A 157 2.15 20.23 13.24
N PHE A 158 2.85 19.25 13.82
CA PHE A 158 2.44 17.85 13.92
C PHE A 158 2.39 17.05 12.61
N GLU A 159 2.75 17.63 11.46
CA GLU A 159 2.70 16.91 10.18
C GLU A 159 3.75 15.78 10.12
N THR A 160 4.92 16.00 10.74
CA THR A 160 5.99 15.00 10.84
C THR A 160 5.62 13.87 11.80
N GLU A 161 4.97 14.20 12.91
CA GLU A 161 4.51 13.25 13.92
C GLU A 161 3.40 12.36 13.35
N VAL A 162 2.43 12.95 12.63
CA VAL A 162 1.39 12.23 11.91
C VAL A 162 2.01 11.27 10.88
N TYR A 163 3.03 11.72 10.15
CA TYR A 163 3.78 10.85 9.23
C TYR A 163 4.32 9.60 9.96
N TYR A 164 5.04 9.75 11.06
CA TYR A 164 5.60 8.61 11.79
C TYR A 164 4.51 7.71 12.41
N ILE A 165 3.47 8.30 12.99
CA ILE A 165 2.34 7.56 13.58
C ILE A 165 1.63 6.75 12.49
N GLN A 166 1.37 7.34 11.33
CA GLN A 166 0.75 6.65 10.21
C GLN A 166 1.57 5.43 9.76
N HIS A 167 2.88 5.60 9.58
CA HIS A 167 3.76 4.52 9.13
C HIS A 167 3.89 3.41 10.20
N LEU A 168 3.92 3.77 11.48
CA LEU A 168 3.87 2.81 12.57
C LEU A 168 2.57 1.99 12.56
N LEU A 169 1.42 2.65 12.38
CA LEU A 169 0.13 1.97 12.25
C LEU A 169 0.11 1.03 11.05
N ILE A 170 0.68 1.46 9.90
CA ILE A 170 0.81 0.61 8.71
C ILE A 170 1.53 -0.71 9.03
N ILE A 171 2.53 -0.68 9.89
CA ILE A 171 3.31 -1.87 10.27
C ILE A 171 2.59 -2.71 11.35
N ILE A 172 1.84 -2.09 12.27
CA ILE A 172 1.20 -2.79 13.40
C ILE A 172 -0.14 -3.45 13.02
N ILE A 173 -0.98 -2.77 12.23
CA ILE A 173 -2.32 -3.25 11.87
C ILE A 173 -2.34 -4.64 11.20
N PRO A 174 -1.46 -4.97 10.23
CA PRO A 174 -1.49 -6.27 9.60
C PRO A 174 -1.21 -7.40 10.61
N TYR A 175 -0.28 -7.21 11.55
CA TYR A 175 -0.03 -8.14 12.64
C TYR A 175 -1.26 -8.33 13.52
N TYR A 176 -1.93 -7.24 13.89
CA TYR A 176 -3.19 -7.31 14.64
C TYR A 176 -4.25 -8.13 13.90
N LEU A 177 -4.42 -7.88 12.59
CA LEU A 177 -5.36 -8.62 11.75
C LEU A 177 -4.98 -10.10 11.65
N MET A 178 -3.69 -10.45 11.53
CA MET A 178 -3.24 -11.86 11.55
C MET A 178 -3.63 -12.58 12.84
N ARG A 179 -3.59 -11.89 13.99
CA ARG A 179 -4.05 -12.47 15.28
C ARG A 179 -5.55 -12.72 15.32
N GLN A 180 -6.33 -12.11 14.42
CA GLN A 180 -7.75 -12.41 14.28
C GLN A 180 -7.95 -13.74 13.54
N GLY A 181 -7.10 -14.10 12.58
CA GLY A 181 -7.25 -15.31 11.77
C GLY A 181 -8.38 -15.21 10.74
N GLY A 182 -8.83 -16.36 10.21
CA GLY A 182 -9.85 -16.41 9.14
C GLY A 182 -9.36 -15.77 7.84
N ALA A 183 -10.05 -14.72 7.39
CA ALA A 183 -9.71 -13.96 6.18
C ALA A 183 -8.32 -13.31 6.23
N TYR A 184 -7.76 -13.07 7.42
CA TYR A 184 -6.47 -12.40 7.60
C TYR A 184 -5.32 -13.39 7.74
N THR A 185 -5.23 -14.32 6.81
CA THR A 185 -4.16 -15.33 6.77
C THR A 185 -3.29 -15.13 5.54
N THR A 186 -1.98 -15.30 5.72
CA THR A 186 -1.02 -15.23 4.62
C THR A 186 -0.85 -16.60 3.96
N GLU A 187 -0.33 -16.61 2.74
CA GLU A 187 0.02 -17.80 1.98
C GLU A 187 1.22 -18.56 2.60
N PRO A 188 1.51 -19.81 2.18
CA PRO A 188 2.71 -20.52 2.62
C PRO A 188 4.01 -19.74 2.37
N VAL A 189 5.03 -19.97 3.19
CA VAL A 189 6.31 -19.22 3.10
C VAL A 189 6.96 -19.37 1.71
N MET A 190 6.86 -20.56 1.11
CA MET A 190 7.43 -20.87 -0.19
C MET A 190 6.55 -20.45 -1.39
N ASP A 191 5.33 -19.95 -1.15
CA ASP A 191 4.44 -19.50 -2.21
C ASP A 191 4.69 -18.03 -2.58
N TYR A 192 5.49 -17.78 -3.62
CA TYR A 192 5.80 -16.42 -4.05
C TYR A 192 4.79 -15.81 -5.04
N SER A 193 3.69 -16.51 -5.37
CA SER A 193 2.74 -16.02 -6.38
C SER A 193 2.12 -14.68 -5.99
N TRP A 194 1.82 -14.49 -4.71
CA TRP A 194 1.26 -13.26 -4.16
C TRP A 194 2.27 -12.10 -4.14
N CYS A 195 3.55 -12.40 -3.89
CA CYS A 195 4.62 -11.41 -3.98
C CYS A 195 4.77 -10.92 -5.42
N LEU A 196 4.77 -11.85 -6.38
CA LEU A 196 4.91 -11.54 -7.80
C LEU A 196 3.72 -10.71 -8.32
N LEU A 197 2.50 -11.09 -7.94
CA LEU A 197 1.30 -10.33 -8.29
C LEU A 197 1.35 -8.91 -7.74
N MET A 198 1.72 -8.74 -6.46
CA MET A 198 1.85 -7.43 -5.84
C MET A 198 2.98 -6.60 -6.49
N MET A 199 4.11 -7.23 -6.84
CA MET A 199 5.21 -6.57 -7.56
C MET A 199 4.72 -5.95 -8.86
N GLY A 200 4.06 -6.75 -9.69
CA GLY A 200 3.58 -6.27 -10.99
C GLY A 200 2.55 -5.16 -10.84
N MET A 201 1.64 -5.27 -9.85
CA MET A 201 0.70 -4.20 -9.50
C MET A 201 1.41 -2.91 -9.08
N LEU A 202 2.47 -3.00 -8.26
CA LEU A 202 3.28 -1.86 -7.87
C LEU A 202 4.00 -1.25 -9.07
N PHE A 203 4.58 -2.04 -9.97
CA PHE A 203 5.22 -1.52 -11.18
C PHE A 203 4.25 -0.77 -12.07
N VAL A 204 3.08 -1.35 -12.36
CA VAL A 204 2.04 -0.66 -13.14
C VAL A 204 1.59 0.62 -12.43
N TYR A 205 1.36 0.57 -11.13
CA TYR A 205 0.97 1.74 -10.33
C TYR A 205 1.99 2.88 -10.42
N HIS A 206 3.28 2.58 -10.25
CA HIS A 206 4.34 3.58 -10.25
C HIS A 206 4.62 4.12 -11.65
N TRP A 207 4.82 3.23 -12.62
CA TRP A 207 5.29 3.60 -13.95
C TRP A 207 4.19 4.13 -14.88
N ALA A 208 2.92 3.73 -14.67
CA ALA A 208 1.79 4.29 -15.42
C ALA A 208 1.15 5.45 -14.67
N LEU A 209 0.60 5.19 -13.48
CA LEU A 209 -0.21 6.18 -12.77
C LEU A 209 0.65 7.28 -12.15
N LEU A 210 1.58 6.94 -11.24
CA LEU A 210 2.34 7.96 -10.52
C LEU A 210 3.27 8.75 -11.43
N GLN A 211 4.03 8.08 -12.30
CA GLN A 211 4.91 8.78 -13.23
C GLN A 211 4.11 9.63 -14.23
N GLY A 212 2.99 9.11 -14.76
CA GLY A 212 2.14 9.86 -15.68
C GLY A 212 1.63 11.14 -15.05
N LEU A 213 1.04 11.03 -13.86
CA LEU A 213 0.56 12.19 -13.11
C LEU A 213 1.70 13.12 -12.69
N ALA A 214 2.86 12.60 -12.28
CA ALA A 214 4.02 13.40 -11.91
C ALA A 214 4.52 14.29 -13.06
N ILE A 215 4.57 13.74 -14.28
CA ILE A 215 4.96 14.50 -15.47
C ILE A 215 3.91 15.57 -15.80
N LEU A 216 2.63 15.23 -15.71
CA LEU A 216 1.53 16.14 -16.05
C LEU A 216 1.39 17.29 -15.04
N SER A 217 1.58 17.02 -13.75
CA SER A 217 1.41 17.99 -12.67
C SER A 217 2.71 18.71 -12.27
N LEU A 218 3.87 18.25 -12.77
CA LEU A 218 5.21 18.66 -12.33
C LEU A 218 5.51 18.31 -10.85
N VAL A 219 4.73 17.43 -10.23
CA VAL A 219 4.91 17.01 -8.84
C VAL A 219 5.67 15.69 -8.79
N ASN A 220 6.67 15.56 -7.91
CA ASN A 220 7.49 14.35 -7.84
C ASN A 220 6.83 13.19 -7.06
N LEU A 221 5.68 12.71 -7.53
CA LEU A 221 4.93 11.63 -6.89
C LEU A 221 5.80 10.39 -6.69
N ASN A 222 5.95 9.99 -5.44
CA ASN A 222 6.81 8.91 -4.97
C ASN A 222 8.18 8.82 -5.67
N ASN A 223 8.80 9.98 -5.93
CA ASN A 223 10.14 10.08 -6.54
C ASN A 223 10.26 9.48 -7.96
N MET A 224 9.15 9.44 -8.72
CA MET A 224 9.14 8.81 -10.05
C MET A 224 9.88 9.62 -11.14
N VAL A 225 10.15 10.91 -10.90
CA VAL A 225 10.74 11.81 -11.91
C VAL A 225 12.08 12.41 -11.49
N CYS A 226 12.34 12.63 -10.20
CA CYS A 226 13.68 12.86 -9.65
C CYS A 226 13.85 12.15 -8.28
N PRO A 227 15.09 11.91 -7.81
CA PRO A 227 15.34 11.20 -6.55
C PRO A 227 14.88 12.00 -5.33
N ALA A 228 14.61 11.28 -4.24
CA ALA A 228 14.37 11.90 -2.94
C ALA A 228 15.66 12.55 -2.41
N VAL A 229 15.51 13.52 -1.50
CA VAL A 229 16.65 14.12 -0.78
C VAL A 229 17.44 13.10 0.05
N SER A 230 16.77 12.03 0.50
CA SER A 230 17.34 10.95 1.29
C SER A 230 17.81 9.76 0.44
N ASP A 231 17.73 9.83 -0.88
CA ASP A 231 18.05 8.71 -1.78
C ASP A 231 19.58 8.43 -1.81
N PRO A 232 20.04 7.24 -1.38
CA PRO A 232 21.46 6.91 -1.37
C PRO A 232 22.03 6.63 -2.78
N PHE A 233 21.18 6.49 -3.79
CA PHE A 233 21.54 6.19 -5.19
C PHE A 233 21.34 7.40 -6.11
N HIS A 234 21.46 8.62 -5.58
CA HIS A 234 21.27 9.85 -6.34
C HIS A 234 22.13 9.88 -7.62
N GLY A 235 21.46 9.91 -8.77
CA GLY A 235 22.12 9.94 -10.09
C GLY A 235 21.20 9.46 -11.21
N ARG A 236 21.70 9.44 -12.44
CA ARG A 236 20.88 9.09 -13.64
C ARG A 236 20.23 7.71 -13.57
N TRP A 237 20.77 6.80 -12.77
CA TRP A 237 20.29 5.42 -12.65
C TRP A 237 19.48 5.15 -11.37
N TYR A 238 19.13 6.20 -10.59
CA TYR A 238 18.44 6.04 -9.30
C TYR A 238 17.15 5.22 -9.42
N ARG A 239 16.40 5.36 -10.53
CA ARG A 239 15.17 4.57 -10.75
C ARG A 239 15.43 3.10 -11.03
N VAL A 240 16.52 2.77 -11.71
CA VAL A 240 16.92 1.37 -11.91
C VAL A 240 17.35 0.78 -10.58
N CYS A 241 18.13 1.50 -9.78
CA CYS A 241 18.43 1.12 -8.40
C CYS A 241 17.14 0.93 -7.59
N ALA A 242 16.16 1.84 -7.76
CA ALA A 242 14.85 1.75 -7.13
C ALA A 242 14.13 0.46 -7.51
N VAL A 243 14.04 0.12 -8.80
CA VAL A 243 13.45 -1.15 -9.23
C VAL A 243 14.16 -2.35 -8.60
N VAL A 244 15.51 -2.37 -8.61
CA VAL A 244 16.28 -3.49 -8.05
C VAL A 244 16.01 -3.66 -6.56
N HIS A 245 16.13 -2.59 -5.77
CA HIS A 245 15.95 -2.70 -4.32
C HIS A 245 14.48 -2.90 -3.96
N GLN A 246 13.51 -2.30 -4.67
CA GLN A 246 12.08 -2.55 -4.44
C GLN A 246 11.71 -3.99 -4.78
N THR A 247 12.30 -4.55 -5.83
CA THR A 247 12.12 -5.96 -6.18
C THR A 247 12.59 -6.86 -5.03
N ALA A 248 13.80 -6.61 -4.53
CA ALA A 248 14.34 -7.36 -3.42
C ALA A 248 13.49 -7.22 -2.15
N THR A 249 13.08 -5.99 -1.81
CA THR A 249 12.32 -5.75 -0.57
C THR A 249 10.91 -6.31 -0.63
N VAL A 250 10.18 -6.23 -1.74
CA VAL A 250 8.83 -6.82 -1.83
C VAL A 250 8.90 -8.36 -1.73
N LEU A 251 9.90 -9.01 -2.33
CA LEU A 251 10.08 -10.47 -2.24
C LEU A 251 10.48 -10.93 -0.82
N ILE A 252 11.21 -10.10 -0.07
CA ILE A 252 11.76 -10.47 1.25
C ILE A 252 10.86 -9.98 2.40
N VAL A 253 10.50 -8.69 2.41
CA VAL A 253 9.87 -8.04 3.56
C VAL A 253 8.51 -8.64 3.88
N GLY A 254 7.62 -8.81 2.90
CA GLY A 254 6.29 -9.36 3.15
C GLY A 254 6.35 -10.80 3.68
N LYS A 255 7.29 -11.60 3.17
CA LYS A 255 7.56 -12.96 3.64
C LYS A 255 8.15 -13.00 5.04
N LEU A 256 9.18 -12.21 5.29
CA LEU A 256 9.83 -12.11 6.59
C LEU A 256 8.85 -11.61 7.65
N TYR A 257 8.09 -10.57 7.33
CA TYR A 257 7.03 -10.03 8.19
C TYR A 257 5.99 -11.11 8.52
N SER A 258 5.50 -11.83 7.50
CA SER A 258 4.54 -12.92 7.68
C SER A 258 5.09 -14.03 8.57
N TRP A 259 6.34 -14.43 8.35
CA TRP A 259 7.01 -15.46 9.14
C TRP A 259 7.18 -15.05 10.60
N ILE A 260 7.71 -13.84 10.86
CA ILE A 260 7.87 -13.29 12.21
C ILE A 260 6.51 -13.22 12.91
N CYS A 261 5.49 -12.66 12.28
CA CYS A 261 4.15 -12.54 12.86
C CYS A 261 3.58 -13.90 13.28
N ARG A 262 3.77 -14.94 12.46
CA ARG A 262 3.31 -16.30 12.76
C ARG A 262 3.99 -16.93 13.96
N LEU A 263 5.22 -16.54 14.30
CA LEU A 263 5.90 -17.01 15.52
C LEU A 263 5.17 -16.56 16.80
N PHE A 264 4.47 -15.43 16.73
CA PHE A 264 3.77 -14.83 17.87
C PHE A 264 2.24 -15.00 17.82
N VAL A 265 1.68 -15.50 16.71
CA VAL A 265 0.25 -15.82 16.60
C VAL A 265 0.01 -17.20 17.24
N PRO A 266 -0.88 -17.32 18.25
CA PRO A 266 -1.16 -18.61 18.89
C PRO A 266 -1.67 -19.65 17.88
N LYS A 267 -1.12 -20.87 17.92
CA LYS A 267 -1.46 -21.96 16.97
C LYS A 267 -2.96 -22.27 16.90
N HIS A 268 -3.68 -22.22 18.02
CA HIS A 268 -5.13 -22.42 18.06
C HIS A 268 -5.94 -21.38 17.25
N ARG A 269 -5.33 -20.24 16.88
CA ARG A 269 -5.95 -19.24 15.99
C ARG A 269 -5.62 -19.45 14.51
N LEU A 270 -4.66 -20.32 14.24
CA LEU A 270 -4.34 -20.83 12.90
C LEU A 270 -5.13 -22.12 12.60
N GLU A 271 -5.54 -22.82 13.66
CA GLU A 271 -6.38 -24.01 13.63
C GLU A 271 -7.87 -23.67 13.55
N PHE A 272 -8.61 -24.59 12.94
CA PHE A 272 -9.88 -24.38 12.29
C PHE A 272 -11.04 -24.41 13.30
N ALA A 273 -12.08 -23.62 13.05
CA ALA A 273 -13.42 -24.08 13.39
C ALA A 273 -13.94 -24.75 12.11
N GLU A 274 -13.89 -26.07 12.06
CA GLU A 274 -14.85 -26.79 11.21
C GLU A 274 -16.22 -26.42 11.76
N GLU A 275 -17.06 -25.82 10.91
CA GLU A 275 -18.48 -25.73 11.22
C GLU A 275 -18.97 -27.18 11.19
N ASP A 276 -19.38 -27.68 12.35
CA ASP A 276 -20.20 -28.88 12.44
C ASP A 276 -21.44 -28.60 11.59
N ASP A 277 -21.48 -29.16 10.38
CA ASP A 277 -22.71 -29.36 9.62
C ASP A 277 -23.57 -30.40 10.37
N GLU A 278 -24.04 -30.06 11.56
CA GLU A 278 -25.19 -30.71 12.17
C GLU A 278 -26.43 -30.25 11.40
N ILE A 279 -26.66 -30.92 10.27
CA ILE A 279 -28.00 -31.04 9.68
C ILE A 279 -28.89 -31.59 10.81
N PRO A 280 -29.93 -30.87 11.27
CA PRO A 280 -30.87 -31.44 12.21
C PRO A 280 -31.74 -32.45 11.45
N ASN A 281 -31.25 -33.68 11.36
CA ASN A 281 -32.07 -34.85 11.07
C ASN A 281 -32.97 -35.08 12.27
N GLY A 282 -34.25 -34.73 12.19
CA GLY A 282 -35.13 -34.99 13.33
C GLY A 282 -36.58 -34.58 13.22
N HIS A 283 -37.30 -35.22 12.30
CA HIS A 283 -38.70 -35.62 12.43
C HIS A 283 -39.77 -34.59 12.87
N CYS A 284 -40.56 -34.21 11.87
CA CYS A 284 -41.99 -33.98 12.03
C CYS A 284 -42.62 -35.13 12.83
N LYS A 285 -43.15 -34.85 14.03
CA LYS A 285 -44.14 -35.70 14.69
C LYS A 285 -45.47 -34.96 14.71
N SER A 286 -46.37 -35.41 13.85
CA SER A 286 -47.80 -35.21 13.99
C SER A 286 -48.29 -35.81 15.32
N ARG A 287 -48.97 -35.00 16.13
CA ARG A 287 -50.14 -35.40 16.90
C ARG A 287 -50.94 -34.17 17.29
#